data_AF-A0A3M0KC52-F1
#
_entry.id   AF-A0A3M0KC52-F1
#
_cell.length_a   1.000
_cell.length_b   1.000
_cell.length_c   1.000
_cell.angle_alpha   90.00
_cell.angle_beta   90.00
_cell.angle_gamma   90.00
#
_symmetry.space_group_name_H-M   'P 1'
#
loop_
_entity.id
_entity.type
_entity.pdbx_description
1 polymer ?
#
loop_
_entity_poly.entity_id
_entity_poly.type
_entity_poly.pdbx_seq_one_letter_code
_entity_poly.pdbx_strand_id
1 'polypeptide(L)'
;MFGLILLWNRTKEVLLNFHPSMFDFRCGCPYQLKNMSIRGMKKKQPKTFKVRIITVDAEMEFSCEMKWKGKDLFDLVCRALGLRETWFFGLQYTIKGMCTWLKMDKKVLDQEIPKEDPISFHFLAKFYPEKVEEELLQEITQHLFFLQVKKQILDEEIYCSPEATVLLASYAVQAKVCA
;
A
#
# COMPACT_ATOMS: atom_id res chain seq x y z
N MET A 1 16.82 5.55 -29.23
CA MET A 1 16.25 6.71 -28.52
C MET A 1 14.71 6.70 -28.65
N PHE A 2 14.06 5.62 -28.20
CA PHE A 2 12.58 5.43 -28.19
C PHE A 2 12.21 4.36 -27.14
N GLY A 3 12.92 4.31 -26.02
CA GLY A 3 12.96 3.12 -25.14
C GLY A 3 12.21 3.21 -23.81
N LEU A 4 11.66 4.36 -23.41
CA LEU A 4 11.09 4.53 -22.06
C LEU A 4 9.70 5.17 -22.00
N ILE A 5 9.07 5.46 -23.15
CA ILE A 5 7.63 5.80 -23.22
C ILE A 5 6.78 4.52 -23.46
N LEU A 6 7.41 3.36 -23.66
CA LEU A 6 6.74 2.10 -23.99
C LEU A 6 6.50 1.16 -22.79
N LEU A 7 6.70 1.61 -21.54
CA LEU A 7 6.11 0.95 -20.37
C LEU A 7 4.85 1.66 -19.83
N TRP A 8 4.45 2.78 -20.44
CA TRP A 8 3.16 3.44 -20.17
C TRP A 8 2.05 3.02 -21.15
N ASN A 9 2.37 2.26 -22.20
CA ASN A 9 1.41 1.85 -23.25
C ASN A 9 1.21 0.34 -23.35
N ARG A 10 1.29 -0.40 -22.23
CA ARG A 10 0.95 -1.83 -22.19
C ARG A 10 0.14 -2.27 -20.97
N THR A 11 -0.88 -1.50 -20.62
CA THR A 11 -1.96 -1.89 -19.70
C THR A 11 -3.32 -1.30 -20.13
N LYS A 12 -3.59 -1.27 -21.45
CA LYS A 12 -4.92 -0.93 -22.01
C LYS A 12 -5.87 -2.14 -22.15
N GLU A 13 -5.68 -3.20 -21.37
CA GLU A 13 -6.58 -4.37 -21.37
C GLU A 13 -6.83 -4.94 -19.96
N VAL A 14 -7.06 -4.09 -18.96
CA VAL A 14 -7.75 -4.51 -17.70
C VAL A 14 -8.91 -3.56 -17.34
N LEU A 15 -9.19 -2.56 -18.18
CA LEU A 15 -10.32 -1.65 -18.04
C LEU A 15 -11.60 -2.20 -18.68
N LEU A 16 -12.05 -3.39 -18.28
CA LEU A 16 -13.38 -3.87 -18.71
C LEU A 16 -14.08 -4.83 -17.73
N ASN A 17 -13.77 -4.77 -16.44
CA ASN A 17 -14.65 -5.31 -15.40
C ASN A 17 -14.30 -4.70 -14.06
N PHE A 18 -14.94 -3.61 -13.64
CA PHE A 18 -15.32 -3.44 -12.23
C PHE A 18 -16.47 -2.42 -12.14
N HIS A 19 -17.54 -2.90 -11.50
CA HIS A 19 -18.90 -2.37 -11.51
C HIS A 19 -19.02 -1.03 -10.75
N PRO A 20 -19.84 -0.08 -11.25
CA PRO A 20 -20.13 1.17 -10.57
C PRO A 20 -21.23 0.93 -9.53
N SER A 21 -20.84 0.66 -8.29
CA SER A 21 -21.75 0.78 -7.15
C SER A 21 -20.96 0.89 -5.87
N MET A 22 -21.00 2.09 -5.27
CA MET A 22 -21.38 2.32 -3.87
C MET A 22 -20.74 3.62 -3.37
N PHE A 23 -21.22 4.73 -3.93
CA PHE A 23 -21.53 5.89 -3.08
C PHE A 23 -22.67 5.43 -2.16
N ASP A 24 -22.37 5.13 -0.89
CA ASP A 24 -23.35 5.40 0.15
C ASP A 24 -22.65 5.81 1.45
N PHE A 25 -22.88 7.07 1.79
CA PHE A 25 -22.41 7.77 2.95
C PHE A 25 -23.57 7.72 3.95
N ARG A 26 -23.60 6.76 4.88
CA ARG A 26 -24.44 6.89 6.08
C ARG A 26 -23.69 6.47 7.34
N CYS A 27 -23.42 7.52 8.11
CA CYS A 27 -23.08 7.52 9.51
C CYS A 27 -24.24 6.95 10.35
N GLY A 28 -23.90 6.29 11.45
CA GLY A 28 -24.78 6.11 12.62
C GLY A 28 -25.30 4.70 12.85
N CYS A 29 -24.77 4.02 13.87
CA CYS A 29 -25.59 3.62 15.02
C CYS A 29 -24.74 3.05 16.18
N PRO A 30 -25.26 3.15 17.42
CA PRO A 30 -24.50 3.18 18.66
C PRO A 30 -24.21 1.80 19.24
N TYR A 31 -23.18 1.77 20.08
CA TYR A 31 -22.88 0.69 21.01
C TYR A 31 -24.12 0.30 21.82
N GLN A 32 -24.63 -0.92 21.63
CA GLN A 32 -25.46 -1.61 22.62
C GLN A 32 -24.77 -2.90 23.03
N LEU A 33 -24.22 -2.90 24.26
CA LEU A 33 -23.86 -4.11 24.97
C LEU A 33 -25.14 -4.91 25.28
N LYS A 34 -25.22 -6.13 24.75
CA LYS A 34 -26.08 -7.19 25.29
C LYS A 34 -25.20 -8.29 25.87
N ASN A 35 -25.21 -8.38 27.20
CA ASN A 35 -24.72 -9.54 27.92
C ASN A 35 -25.61 -10.74 27.63
N MET A 36 -25.02 -11.84 27.15
CA MET A 36 -25.52 -13.18 27.42
C MET A 36 -24.34 -14.11 27.71
N SER A 37 -24.58 -14.96 28.69
CA SER A 37 -23.58 -15.69 29.47
C SER A 37 -23.38 -17.13 28.99
N ILE A 38 -22.16 -17.62 29.21
CA ILE A 38 -21.72 -19.02 29.37
C ILE A 38 -21.93 -19.99 28.21
N ARG A 39 -20.81 -20.39 27.60
CA ARG A 39 -20.34 -21.79 27.60
C ARG A 39 -18.85 -21.81 27.33
N GLY A 40 -18.10 -22.45 28.23
CA GLY A 40 -16.66 -22.61 28.12
C GLY A 40 -16.27 -23.36 26.86
N MET A 41 -15.85 -22.63 25.83
CA MET A 41 -14.99 -23.16 24.78
C MET A 41 -13.56 -22.78 25.18
N LYS A 42 -12.68 -23.76 25.36
CA LYS A 42 -11.23 -23.51 25.37
C LYS A 42 -10.92 -22.71 24.10
N LYS A 43 -10.71 -21.40 24.21
CA LYS A 43 -10.26 -20.56 23.09
C LYS A 43 -8.92 -21.15 22.65
N LYS A 44 -8.91 -21.92 21.57
CA LYS A 44 -7.69 -22.22 20.82
C LYS A 44 -7.11 -20.85 20.51
N GLN A 45 -5.99 -20.49 21.14
CA GLN A 45 -5.29 -19.25 20.83
C GLN A 45 -5.14 -19.21 19.31
N PRO A 46 -5.70 -18.22 18.62
CA PRO A 46 -5.54 -18.12 17.18
C PRO A 46 -4.04 -18.03 16.95
N LYS A 47 -3.47 -18.98 16.20
CA LYS A 47 -2.07 -18.90 15.82
C LYS A 47 -1.90 -17.61 15.02
N THR A 48 -0.99 -16.76 15.46
CA THR A 48 -0.64 -15.50 14.81
C THR A 48 0.75 -15.61 14.18
N PHE A 49 1.01 -14.76 13.19
CA PHE A 49 2.33 -14.56 12.61
C PHE A 49 2.65 -13.06 12.60
N LYS A 50 3.93 -12.72 12.64
CA LYS A 50 4.37 -11.32 12.60
C LYS A 50 4.65 -10.90 11.17
N VAL A 51 4.23 -9.68 10.84
CA VAL A 51 4.54 -9.04 9.57
C VAL A 51 5.18 -7.70 9.82
N ARG A 52 6.18 -7.37 9.02
CA ARG A 52 6.82 -6.07 8.95
C ARG A 52 6.38 -5.39 7.66
N ILE A 53 5.86 -4.17 7.77
CA ILE A 53 5.43 -3.34 6.66
C ILE A 53 6.42 -2.19 6.56
N ILE A 54 7.11 -2.13 5.43
CA ILE A 54 8.12 -1.13 5.12
C ILE A 54 7.47 -0.15 4.15
N THR A 55 7.22 1.06 4.59
CA THR A 55 6.82 2.17 3.72
C THR A 55 8.08 2.96 3.31
N VAL A 56 7.92 3.93 2.41
CA VAL A 56 9.02 4.83 2.02
C VAL A 56 9.44 5.81 3.12
N ASP A 57 8.62 5.99 4.16
CA ASP A 57 8.85 6.93 5.26
C ASP A 57 9.17 6.22 6.59
N ALA A 58 8.46 5.13 6.88
CA ALA A 58 8.52 4.42 8.15
C ALA A 58 8.38 2.90 8.01
N GLU A 59 8.80 2.18 9.05
CA GLU A 59 8.56 0.74 9.22
C GLU A 59 7.56 0.49 10.35
N MET A 60 6.68 -0.50 10.16
CA MET A 60 5.62 -0.85 11.11
C MET A 60 5.57 -2.37 11.27
N GLU A 61 5.32 -2.86 12.48
CA GLU A 61 5.12 -4.29 12.73
C GLU A 61 3.70 -4.59 13.19
N PHE A 62 3.11 -5.67 12.65
CA PHE A 62 1.76 -6.11 13.00
C PHE A 62 1.76 -7.61 13.34
N SER A 63 0.84 -8.00 14.22
CA SER A 63 0.54 -9.41 14.50
C SER A 63 -0.77 -9.80 13.80
N CYS A 64 -0.69 -10.72 12.85
CA CYS A 64 -1.80 -11.12 11.99
C CYS A 64 -2.27 -12.54 12.33
N GLU A 65 -3.57 -12.82 12.20
CA GLU A 65 -4.06 -14.19 12.36
C GLU A 65 -3.76 -15.02 11.11
N MET A 66 -3.40 -16.31 11.27
CA MET A 66 -3.09 -17.21 10.15
C MET A 66 -4.21 -17.34 9.09
N LYS A 67 -5.45 -16.97 9.41
CA LYS A 67 -6.59 -17.01 8.49
C LYS A 67 -6.73 -15.76 7.61
N TRP A 68 -5.98 -14.69 7.89
CA TRP A 68 -6.12 -13.41 7.20
C TRP A 68 -5.77 -13.51 5.72
N LYS A 69 -6.60 -12.83 4.93
CA LYS A 69 -6.36 -12.58 3.50
C LYS A 69 -5.43 -11.39 3.31
N GLY A 70 -4.87 -11.28 2.11
CA GLY A 70 -4.09 -10.11 1.73
C GLY A 70 -4.87 -8.80 1.93
N LYS A 71 -6.19 -8.83 1.64
CA LYS A 71 -7.09 -7.70 1.89
C LYS A 71 -7.14 -7.29 3.37
N ASP A 72 -7.29 -8.25 4.29
CA ASP A 72 -7.39 -7.94 5.73
C ASP A 72 -6.12 -7.24 6.25
N LEU A 73 -4.95 -7.72 5.80
CA LEU A 73 -3.66 -7.11 6.11
C LEU A 73 -3.56 -5.71 5.49
N PHE A 74 -3.89 -5.57 4.21
CA PHE A 74 -3.83 -4.29 3.51
C PHE A 74 -4.75 -3.23 4.13
N ASP A 75 -5.98 -3.61 4.47
CA ASP A 75 -6.95 -2.72 5.13
C ASP A 75 -6.49 -2.33 6.55
N LEU A 76 -5.74 -3.18 7.25
CA LEU A 76 -5.13 -2.81 8.54
C LEU A 76 -4.03 -1.76 8.34
N VAL A 77 -3.14 -1.96 7.37
CA VAL A 77 -2.05 -1.01 7.05
C VAL A 77 -2.61 0.34 6.65
N CYS A 78 -3.60 0.37 5.73
CA CYS A 78 -4.22 1.61 5.28
C CYS A 78 -4.87 2.37 6.45
N ARG A 79 -5.55 1.66 7.36
CA ARG A 79 -6.11 2.27 8.58
C ARG A 79 -5.05 2.83 9.50
N ALA A 80 -3.93 2.12 9.68
CA ALA A 80 -2.83 2.58 10.52
C ALA A 80 -2.15 3.84 9.96
N LEU A 81 -2.07 3.96 8.63
CA LEU A 81 -1.55 5.14 7.94
C LEU A 81 -2.59 6.28 7.79
N GLY A 82 -3.86 6.05 8.11
CA GLY A 82 -4.93 7.02 7.86
C GLY A 82 -5.28 7.22 6.37
N LEU A 83 -4.95 6.23 5.54
CA LEU A 83 -5.08 6.29 4.09
C LEU A 83 -6.45 5.79 3.63
N ARG A 84 -7.17 6.63 2.87
CA ARG A 84 -8.48 6.33 2.27
C ARG A 84 -8.36 6.04 0.77
N GLU A 85 -7.41 6.67 0.09
CA GLU A 85 -7.13 6.52 -1.34
C GLU A 85 -6.35 5.23 -1.66
N THR A 86 -6.90 4.09 -1.22
CA THR A 86 -6.17 2.81 -1.20
C THR A 86 -5.95 2.20 -2.59
N TRP A 87 -6.68 2.66 -3.61
CA TRP A 87 -6.61 2.13 -4.98
C TRP A 87 -5.26 2.33 -5.67
N PHE A 88 -4.45 3.28 -5.21
CA PHE A 88 -3.11 3.52 -5.74
C PHE A 88 -2.05 2.54 -5.21
N PHE A 89 -2.28 1.95 -4.03
CA PHE A 89 -1.24 1.24 -3.28
C PHE A 89 -1.39 -0.28 -3.35
N GLY A 90 -0.29 -0.95 -3.03
CA GLY A 90 -0.26 -2.39 -2.83
C GLY A 90 0.84 -2.81 -1.88
N LEU A 91 0.81 -4.09 -1.50
CA LEU A 91 1.88 -4.74 -0.75
C LEU A 91 2.72 -5.57 -1.71
N GLN A 92 4.03 -5.36 -1.67
CA GLN A 92 5.02 -6.09 -2.46
C GLN A 92 5.91 -6.91 -1.52
N TYR A 93 6.31 -8.11 -1.93
CA TYR A 93 7.28 -8.93 -1.23
C TYR A 93 8.28 -9.52 -2.23
N THR A 94 9.46 -9.87 -1.74
CA THR A 94 10.51 -10.45 -2.57
C THR A 94 10.51 -11.96 -2.40
N ILE A 95 10.42 -12.70 -3.51
CA ILE A 95 10.51 -14.16 -3.53
C ILE A 95 11.66 -14.58 -4.45
N LYS A 96 12.69 -15.22 -3.90
CA LYS A 96 13.86 -15.71 -4.67
C LYS A 96 14.48 -14.61 -5.57
N GLY A 97 14.53 -13.37 -5.09
CA GLY A 97 15.04 -12.21 -5.83
C GLY A 97 14.05 -11.55 -6.79
N MET A 98 12.82 -12.05 -6.92
CA MET A 98 11.77 -11.43 -7.73
C MET A 98 10.75 -10.68 -6.87
N CYS A 99 10.49 -9.42 -7.22
CA CYS A 99 9.48 -8.60 -6.55
C CYS A 99 8.07 -8.98 -7.03
N THR A 100 7.22 -9.43 -6.11
CA THR A 100 5.85 -9.89 -6.39
C THR A 100 4.84 -9.12 -5.55
N TRP A 101 3.69 -8.78 -6.13
CA TRP A 101 2.59 -8.13 -5.42
C TRP A 101 1.71 -9.15 -4.70
N LEU A 102 1.36 -8.85 -3.45
CA LEU A 102 0.43 -9.61 -2.64
C LEU A 102 -0.98 -9.57 -3.26
N LYS A 103 -1.59 -10.74 -3.43
CA LYS A 103 -2.96 -10.87 -3.92
C LYS A 103 -3.93 -10.69 -2.77
N MET A 104 -4.89 -9.80 -2.94
CA MET A 104 -5.85 -9.42 -1.89
C MET A 104 -6.86 -10.53 -1.60
N ASP A 105 -7.20 -11.36 -2.60
CA ASP A 105 -8.23 -12.41 -2.48
C ASP A 105 -7.73 -13.70 -1.83
N LYS A 106 -6.41 -13.88 -1.75
CA LYS A 106 -5.77 -15.08 -1.20
C LYS A 106 -5.28 -14.85 0.23
N LYS A 107 -5.16 -15.93 1.00
CA LYS A 107 -4.50 -15.87 2.31
C LYS A 107 -3.06 -15.45 2.17
N VAL A 108 -2.54 -14.70 3.13
CA VAL A 108 -1.15 -14.23 3.09
C VAL A 108 -0.19 -15.41 3.05
N LEU A 109 -0.38 -16.38 3.94
CA LEU A 109 0.50 -17.55 4.06
C LEU A 109 0.41 -18.56 2.90
N ASP A 110 -0.60 -18.46 2.03
CA ASP A 110 -0.78 -19.36 0.89
C ASP A 110 -0.05 -18.87 -0.38
N GLN A 111 0.64 -17.72 -0.33
CA GLN A 111 1.21 -17.05 -1.51
C GLN A 111 2.72 -17.24 -1.70
N GLU A 112 3.25 -18.41 -1.29
CA GLU A 112 4.67 -18.79 -1.42
C GLU A 112 5.65 -17.76 -0.83
N ILE A 113 5.20 -16.98 0.14
CA ILE A 113 5.97 -15.92 0.76
C ILE A 113 7.13 -16.55 1.55
N PRO A 114 8.34 -15.96 1.53
CA PRO A 114 9.42 -16.39 2.39
C PRO A 114 8.95 -16.49 3.85
N LYS A 115 9.23 -17.62 4.49
CA LYS A 115 8.85 -17.89 5.88
C LYS A 115 9.87 -17.28 6.84
N GLU A 116 10.20 -16.02 6.62
CA GLU A 116 11.01 -15.21 7.51
C GLU A 116 10.12 -14.70 8.65
N ASP A 117 10.66 -14.61 9.86
CA ASP A 117 9.94 -14.06 11.03
C ASP A 117 10.69 -12.81 11.53
N PRO A 118 10.15 -11.59 11.34
CA PRO A 118 8.85 -11.25 10.74
C PRO A 118 8.84 -11.30 9.21
N ILE A 119 7.67 -11.61 8.61
CA ILE A 119 7.49 -11.58 7.16
C ILE A 119 7.48 -10.12 6.68
N SER A 120 8.37 -9.75 5.76
CA SER A 120 8.51 -8.37 5.30
C SER A 120 7.72 -8.08 4.02
N PHE A 121 6.96 -6.99 4.03
CA PHE A 121 6.26 -6.43 2.88
C PHE A 121 6.61 -4.96 2.69
N HIS A 122 6.71 -4.53 1.44
CA HIS A 122 6.86 -3.14 1.06
C HIS A 122 5.50 -2.57 0.67
N PHE A 123 5.10 -1.48 1.30
CA PHE A 123 3.90 -0.73 0.94
C PHE A 123 4.29 0.34 -0.07
N LEU A 124 3.86 0.15 -1.32
CA LEU A 124 4.30 0.97 -2.46
C LEU A 124 3.10 1.36 -3.32
N ALA A 125 3.19 2.53 -3.96
CA ALA A 125 2.27 2.92 -5.02
C ALA A 125 2.50 2.02 -6.25
N LYS A 126 1.43 1.37 -6.71
CA LYS A 126 1.40 0.49 -7.89
C LYS A 126 0.87 1.22 -9.12
N PHE A 127 -0.09 2.12 -8.91
CA PHE A 127 -0.72 2.90 -9.97
C PHE A 127 -0.44 4.37 -9.70
N TYR A 128 -0.03 5.09 -10.74
CA TYR A 128 0.22 6.52 -10.68
C TYR A 128 -0.95 7.26 -11.34
N PRO A 129 -1.44 8.36 -10.72
CA PRO A 129 -2.48 9.18 -11.33
C PRO A 129 -1.97 9.85 -12.62
N GLU A 130 -2.90 10.17 -13.53
CA GLU A 130 -2.56 10.97 -14.72
C GLU A 130 -2.36 12.44 -14.34
N LYS A 131 -3.14 12.91 -13.37
CA LYS A 131 -3.07 14.28 -12.85
C LYS A 131 -3.02 14.29 -11.33
N VAL A 132 -1.81 14.46 -10.80
CA VAL A 132 -1.53 14.45 -9.36
C VAL A 132 -2.39 15.48 -8.59
N GLU A 133 -2.55 16.69 -9.11
CA GLU A 133 -3.26 17.80 -8.44
C GLU A 133 -4.78 17.58 -8.34
N GLU A 134 -5.37 16.84 -9.28
CA GLU A 134 -6.82 16.58 -9.32
C GLU A 134 -7.19 15.27 -8.61
N GLU A 135 -6.28 14.28 -8.63
CA GLU A 135 -6.56 12.92 -8.15
C GLU A 135 -6.04 12.63 -6.74
N LEU A 136 -4.95 13.25 -6.28
CA LEU A 136 -4.42 13.02 -4.94
C LEU A 136 -4.98 14.04 -3.95
N LEU A 137 -5.97 13.62 -3.18
CA LEU A 137 -6.69 14.50 -2.25
C LEU A 137 -6.07 14.51 -0.85
N GLN A 138 -5.49 13.40 -0.39
CA GLN A 138 -4.93 13.34 0.96
C GLN A 138 -3.45 13.70 0.99
N GLU A 139 -3.06 14.51 1.97
CA GLU A 139 -1.66 14.87 2.23
C GLU A 139 -0.76 13.65 2.43
N ILE A 140 -1.23 12.63 3.17
CA ILE A 140 -0.46 11.38 3.35
C ILE A 140 -0.22 10.65 2.02
N THR A 141 -1.20 10.65 1.12
CA THR A 141 -1.07 10.03 -0.19
C THR A 141 -0.03 10.79 -1.00
N GLN A 142 -0.15 12.12 -1.09
CA GLN A 142 0.82 12.98 -1.79
C GLN A 142 2.24 12.78 -1.24
N HIS A 143 2.37 12.70 0.10
CA HIS A 143 3.64 12.50 0.77
C HIS A 143 4.30 11.16 0.41
N LEU A 144 3.54 10.06 0.47
CA LEU A 144 4.05 8.73 0.11
C LEU A 144 4.45 8.66 -1.37
N PHE A 145 3.65 9.25 -2.27
CA PHE A 145 3.99 9.33 -3.69
C PHE A 145 5.28 10.13 -3.93
N PHE A 146 5.38 11.32 -3.32
CA PHE A 146 6.57 12.17 -3.41
C PHE A 146 7.83 11.43 -2.95
N LEU A 147 7.77 10.78 -1.79
CA LEU A 147 8.92 10.05 -1.26
C LEU A 147 9.31 8.87 -2.14
N GLN A 148 8.34 8.13 -2.68
CA GLN A 148 8.60 7.02 -3.58
C GLN A 148 9.28 7.50 -4.87
N VAL A 149 8.69 8.48 -5.56
CA VAL A 149 9.26 9.01 -6.82
C VAL A 149 10.63 9.63 -6.59
N LYS A 150 10.81 10.39 -5.51
CA LYS A 150 12.11 10.96 -5.14
C LYS A 150 13.16 9.86 -4.98
N LYS A 151 12.84 8.77 -4.28
CA LYS A 151 13.75 7.64 -4.10
C LYS A 151 14.09 6.98 -5.44
N GLN A 152 13.10 6.76 -6.31
CA GLN A 152 13.32 6.16 -7.62
C GLN A 152 14.20 7.01 -8.55
N ILE A 153 14.10 8.35 -8.47
CA ILE A 153 15.00 9.24 -9.19
C ILE A 153 16.43 9.14 -8.65
N LEU A 154 16.60 9.10 -7.33
CA LEU A 154 17.91 9.00 -6.67
C LEU A 154 18.58 7.62 -6.91
N ASP A 155 17.78 6.57 -6.97
CA ASP A 155 18.23 5.20 -7.27
C ASP A 155 18.43 4.97 -8.79
N GLU A 156 18.31 6.02 -9.61
CA GLU A 156 18.44 6.01 -11.08
C GLU A 156 17.44 5.08 -11.80
N GLU A 157 16.37 4.64 -11.13
CA GLU A 157 15.27 3.88 -11.75
C GLU A 157 14.49 4.75 -12.73
N ILE A 158 14.36 6.05 -12.44
CA ILE A 158 13.72 7.04 -13.29
C ILE A 158 14.77 8.02 -13.79
N TYR A 159 15.02 8.00 -15.11
CA TYR A 159 15.90 8.98 -15.74
C TYR A 159 15.25 10.38 -15.74
N CYS A 160 15.97 11.36 -15.24
CA CYS A 160 15.59 12.77 -15.26
C CYS A 160 16.75 13.60 -15.83
N SER A 161 16.46 14.67 -16.58
CA SER A 161 17.53 15.54 -17.08
C SER A 161 18.20 16.29 -15.92
N PRO A 162 19.48 16.67 -16.03
CA PRO A 162 20.18 17.38 -14.95
C PRO A 162 19.45 18.65 -14.49
N GLU A 163 18.88 19.40 -15.43
CA GLU A 163 18.13 20.64 -15.16
C GLU A 163 16.86 20.34 -14.35
N ALA A 164 16.12 19.29 -14.73
CA ALA A 164 14.92 18.87 -14.03
C ALA A 164 15.25 18.31 -12.64
N THR A 165 16.34 17.55 -12.49
CA THR A 165 16.80 17.04 -11.19
C THR A 165 17.14 18.16 -10.22
N VAL A 166 17.85 19.21 -10.68
CA VAL A 166 18.17 20.38 -9.85
C VAL A 166 16.89 21.11 -9.41
N LEU A 167 15.91 21.25 -10.30
CA LEU A 167 14.63 21.86 -9.97
C LEU A 167 13.82 21.01 -8.97
N LEU A 168 13.77 19.68 -9.15
CA LEU A 168 13.12 18.78 -8.19
C LEU A 168 13.81 18.80 -6.82
N ALA A 169 15.13 18.93 -6.79
CA ALA A 169 15.91 19.06 -5.57
C ALA A 169 15.58 20.36 -4.81
N SER A 170 15.40 21.49 -5.51
CA SER A 170 15.01 22.75 -4.85
C SER A 170 13.62 22.66 -4.23
N TYR A 171 12.64 22.06 -4.94
CA TYR A 171 11.31 21.80 -4.38
C TYR A 171 11.34 20.83 -3.20
N ALA A 172 12.17 19.78 -3.26
CA ALA A 172 12.30 18.83 -2.15
C ALA A 172 12.87 19.49 -0.88
N VAL A 173 13.83 20.41 -1.02
CA VAL A 173 14.35 21.20 0.11
C VAL A 173 13.25 22.12 0.65
N GLN A 174 12.51 22.80 -0.22
CA GLN A 174 11.41 23.67 0.17
C GLN A 174 10.33 22.89 0.95
N ALA A 175 9.95 21.70 0.48
CA ALA A 175 9.00 20.83 1.15
C ALA A 175 9.48 20.37 2.53
N LYS A 176 10.80 20.22 2.74
CA LYS A 176 11.36 19.84 4.05
C LYS A 176 11.45 21.00 5.04
N VAL A 177 11.59 22.23 4.55
CA VAL A 177 11.77 23.43 5.38
C VAL A 177 10.43 24.06 5.76
N CYS A 178 9.41 23.95 4.90
CA CYS A 178 8.09 24.55 5.10
C CYS A 178 7.04 23.61 5.72
N ALA A 179 7.38 22.35 5.99
CA ALA A 179 6.50 21.35 6.60
C ALA A 179 6.69 21.25 8.13
#